data_AF-A0A5S3QW01-F1
#
_entry.id   AF-A0A5S3QW01-F1
#
_cell.length_a   1.000
_cell.length_b   1.000
_cell.length_c   1.000
_cell.angle_alpha   90.00
_cell.angle_beta   90.00
_cell.angle_gamma   90.00
#
_symmetry.space_group_name_H-M   'P 1'
#
loop_
_entity.id
_entity.type
_entity.pdbx_description
1 polymer ?
#
loop_
_entity_poly.entity_id
_entity_poly.type
_entity_poly.pdbx_seq_one_letter_code
_entity_poly.pdbx_strand_id
1 'polypeptide(L)'
;MMNARSSAIFTILTLGTSANALANTTAFTLQDMQKTAQGYELIIDTAQFGTNRHLSIAMGVEGVKSIKHESVSACTYLQNGNCSGELREVRQTTASFEAKFVLNCDSKALFTIFRHDSEFTNEETASDAAAIDFEHSVYRDALSQCTDLTLQVNLLAGVSFDAISGKFSITDSSSN
;
A
#
# COMPACT_ATOMS: atom_id res chain seq x y z
N MET A 1 -63.74 26.45 22.40
CA MET A 1 -63.36 25.56 21.29
C MET A 1 -62.16 26.18 20.58
N MET A 2 -60.97 25.61 20.81
CA MET A 2 -59.68 26.10 20.32
C MET A 2 -59.45 25.59 18.90
N ASN A 3 -59.30 26.51 17.93
CA ASN A 3 -58.78 26.19 16.60
C ASN A 3 -57.32 26.64 16.53
N ALA A 4 -56.39 25.74 16.85
CA ALA A 4 -54.99 25.93 16.58
C ALA A 4 -54.72 25.58 15.10
N ARG A 5 -54.49 26.61 14.27
CA ARG A 5 -53.94 26.44 12.91
C ARG A 5 -52.44 26.24 13.03
N SER A 6 -52.00 24.99 13.07
CA SER A 6 -50.58 24.64 12.99
C SER A 6 -50.17 24.62 11.51
N SER A 7 -49.46 25.66 11.07
CA SER A 7 -48.83 25.69 9.75
C SER A 7 -47.43 25.09 9.87
N ALA A 8 -47.28 23.83 9.48
CA ALA A 8 -45.98 23.21 9.35
C ALA A 8 -45.26 23.81 8.13
N ILE A 9 -44.21 24.59 8.38
CA ILE A 9 -43.27 25.08 7.36
C ILE A 9 -42.47 23.86 6.88
N PHE A 10 -42.76 23.39 5.67
CA PHE A 10 -41.94 22.41 4.97
C PHE A 10 -40.63 23.09 4.55
N THR A 11 -39.61 22.98 5.39
CA THR A 11 -38.25 23.34 5.00
C THR A 11 -37.73 22.20 4.12
N ILE A 12 -37.80 22.39 2.80
CA ILE A 12 -37.08 21.54 1.86
C ILE A 12 -35.59 21.88 2.08
N LEU A 13 -34.92 21.09 2.92
CA LEU A 13 -33.47 20.99 2.86
C LEU A 13 -33.13 20.52 1.45
N THR A 14 -32.66 21.45 0.63
CA THR A 14 -31.87 21.12 -0.54
C THR A 14 -30.64 20.39 -0.02
N LEU A 15 -30.75 19.06 0.06
CA LEU A 15 -29.61 18.17 -0.04
C LEU A 15 -28.94 18.58 -1.35
N GLY A 16 -27.93 19.44 -1.24
CA GLY A 16 -26.93 19.57 -2.26
C GLY A 16 -26.41 18.16 -2.47
N THR A 17 -26.86 17.53 -3.55
CA THR A 17 -26.17 16.41 -4.13
C THR A 17 -24.78 16.96 -4.42
N SER A 18 -23.84 16.74 -3.50
CA SER A 18 -22.44 16.69 -3.88
C SER A 18 -22.43 15.73 -5.05
N ALA A 19 -22.17 16.26 -6.25
CA ALA A 19 -22.01 15.44 -7.43
C ALA A 19 -20.92 14.44 -7.05
N ASN A 20 -21.30 13.20 -6.79
CA ASN A 20 -20.34 12.12 -6.63
C ASN A 20 -19.68 12.04 -8.00
N ALA A 21 -18.49 12.64 -8.10
CA ALA A 21 -17.55 12.42 -9.16
C ALA A 21 -17.59 10.93 -9.48
N LEU A 22 -17.95 10.56 -10.71
CA LEU A 22 -17.98 9.17 -11.13
C LEU A 22 -16.55 8.62 -11.04
N ALA A 23 -16.25 7.97 -9.92
CA ALA A 23 -14.98 7.32 -9.69
C ALA A 23 -14.94 6.05 -10.53
N ASN A 24 -14.19 6.08 -11.64
CA ASN A 24 -13.94 4.87 -12.42
C ASN A 24 -12.90 4.05 -11.65
N THR A 25 -13.31 2.87 -11.18
CA THR A 25 -12.46 1.96 -10.41
C THR A 25 -12.15 0.72 -11.24
N THR A 26 -10.88 0.39 -11.35
CA THR A 26 -10.38 -0.77 -12.09
C THR A 26 -9.59 -1.65 -11.14
N ALA A 27 -10.01 -2.91 -11.00
CA ALA A 27 -9.27 -3.92 -10.24
C ALA A 27 -8.19 -4.55 -11.12
N PHE A 28 -7.11 -5.01 -10.48
CA PHE A 28 -6.05 -5.76 -11.12
C PHE A 28 -5.51 -6.83 -10.17
N THR A 29 -4.87 -7.82 -10.77
CA THR A 29 -4.20 -8.94 -10.08
C THR A 29 -2.82 -9.15 -10.67
N LEU A 30 -2.05 -10.06 -10.08
CA LEU A 30 -0.75 -10.49 -10.60
C LEU A 30 -0.80 -10.91 -12.08
N GLN A 31 -1.92 -11.45 -12.55
CA GLN A 31 -2.09 -11.90 -13.95
C GLN A 31 -2.14 -10.75 -14.95
N ASP A 32 -2.55 -9.56 -14.50
CA ASP A 32 -2.62 -8.35 -15.31
C ASP A 32 -1.25 -7.64 -15.39
N MET A 33 -0.23 -8.15 -14.69
CA MET A 33 1.09 -7.56 -14.58
C MET A 33 2.14 -8.31 -15.41
N GLN A 34 3.07 -7.55 -15.99
CA GLN A 34 4.26 -8.10 -16.62
C GLN A 34 5.35 -8.37 -15.58
N LYS A 35 5.95 -9.57 -15.63
CA LYS A 35 7.11 -9.91 -14.80
C LYS A 35 8.36 -9.13 -15.24
N THR A 36 9.08 -8.56 -14.28
CA THR A 36 10.38 -7.89 -14.48
C THR A 36 11.51 -8.67 -13.80
N ALA A 37 12.74 -8.17 -13.89
CA ALA A 37 13.89 -8.80 -13.22
C ALA A 37 13.79 -8.76 -11.67
N GLN A 38 13.08 -7.77 -11.12
CA GLN A 38 13.03 -7.49 -9.67
C GLN A 38 11.60 -7.60 -9.08
N GLY A 39 10.60 -7.90 -9.92
CA GLY A 39 9.22 -8.02 -9.47
C GLY A 39 8.23 -7.96 -10.64
N TYR A 40 7.26 -7.04 -10.56
CA TYR A 40 6.13 -6.95 -11.48
C TYR A 40 5.83 -5.50 -11.86
N GLU A 41 5.27 -5.31 -13.05
CA GLU A 41 4.87 -4.01 -13.59
C GLU A 41 3.45 -4.08 -14.16
N LEU A 42 2.60 -3.14 -13.75
CA LEU A 42 1.28 -2.92 -14.32
C LEU A 42 1.33 -1.67 -15.20
N ILE A 43 0.88 -1.80 -16.44
CA ILE A 43 0.66 -0.66 -17.34
C ILE A 43 -0.78 -0.19 -17.15
N ILE A 44 -0.96 1.07 -16.77
CA ILE A 44 -2.27 1.68 -16.56
C ILE A 44 -2.59 2.52 -17.79
N ASP A 45 -3.65 2.14 -18.52
CA ASP A 45 -4.14 2.93 -19.66
C ASP A 45 -4.63 4.30 -19.15
N THR A 46 -4.05 5.38 -19.68
CA THR A 46 -4.37 6.76 -19.32
C THR A 46 -5.51 7.34 -20.16
N ALA A 47 -5.93 6.66 -21.24
CA ALA A 47 -7.03 7.11 -22.09
C ALA A 47 -8.35 7.25 -21.31
N GLN A 48 -8.56 6.40 -20.30
CA GLN A 48 -9.72 6.44 -19.41
C GLN A 48 -9.72 7.63 -18.43
N PHE A 49 -8.64 8.42 -18.36
CA PHE A 49 -8.49 9.49 -17.38
C PHE A 49 -9.26 10.73 -17.83
N GLY A 50 -9.43 10.98 -19.14
CA GLY A 50 -10.11 12.18 -19.62
C GLY A 50 -9.54 13.47 -19.00
N THR A 51 -10.39 14.25 -18.31
CA THR A 51 -10.00 15.46 -17.55
C THR A 51 -9.72 15.20 -16.07
N ASN A 52 -9.78 13.95 -15.62
CA ASN A 52 -9.57 13.57 -14.23
C ASN A 52 -8.12 13.85 -13.81
N ARG A 53 -7.96 14.31 -12.57
CA ARG A 53 -6.69 14.80 -12.04
C ARG A 53 -6.21 14.02 -10.82
N HIS A 54 -7.07 13.14 -10.31
CA HIS A 54 -6.81 12.38 -9.10
C HIS A 54 -6.80 10.89 -9.43
N LEU A 55 -5.75 10.21 -8.98
CA LEU A 55 -5.58 8.77 -9.07
C LEU A 55 -5.30 8.24 -7.67
N SER A 56 -6.18 7.38 -7.17
CA SER A 56 -5.95 6.59 -5.95
C SER A 56 -5.61 5.16 -6.33
N ILE A 57 -4.67 4.56 -5.63
CA ILE A 57 -4.24 3.17 -5.79
C ILE A 57 -4.27 2.51 -4.42
N ALA A 58 -4.96 1.37 -4.32
CA ALA A 58 -4.92 0.48 -3.17
C ALA A 58 -4.44 -0.90 -3.63
N MET A 59 -3.46 -1.48 -2.95
CA MET A 59 -2.87 -2.76 -3.32
C MET A 59 -2.46 -3.54 -2.08
N GLY A 60 -2.71 -4.84 -2.15
CA GLY A 60 -2.16 -5.85 -1.25
C GLY A 60 -1.22 -6.78 -1.98
N VAL A 61 -0.15 -7.19 -1.29
CA VAL A 61 0.87 -8.09 -1.79
C VAL A 61 1.14 -9.16 -0.75
N GLU A 62 1.10 -10.40 -1.20
CA GLU A 62 1.42 -11.58 -0.41
C GLU A 62 2.67 -12.26 -0.98
N GLY A 63 3.44 -12.92 -0.11
CA GLY A 63 4.63 -13.64 -0.52
C GLY A 63 5.33 -14.35 0.63
N VAL A 64 6.57 -14.76 0.37
CA VAL A 64 7.37 -15.56 1.30
C VAL A 64 8.52 -14.73 1.87
N LYS A 65 8.62 -14.69 3.20
CA LYS A 65 9.70 -14.06 3.96
C LYS A 65 11.03 -14.76 3.71
N SER A 66 12.11 -13.97 3.64
CA SER A 66 13.45 -14.49 3.79
C SER A 66 13.73 -14.66 5.27
N ILE A 67 14.04 -15.89 5.72
CA ILE A 67 14.32 -16.23 7.11
C ILE A 67 15.81 -16.51 7.27
N LYS A 68 16.44 -15.82 8.23
CA LYS A 68 17.85 -15.99 8.61
C LYS A 68 17.94 -16.36 10.08
N HIS A 69 18.85 -17.27 10.40
CA HIS A 69 19.17 -17.65 11.78
C HIS A 69 20.64 -17.35 12.06
N GLU A 70 20.90 -16.67 13.17
CA GLU A 70 22.23 -16.29 13.61
C GLU A 70 22.39 -16.64 15.10
N SER A 71 23.61 -16.97 15.53
CA SER A 71 23.94 -17.07 16.94
C SER A 71 24.56 -15.75 17.36
N VAL A 72 23.98 -15.10 18.37
CA VAL A 72 24.50 -13.85 18.91
C VAL A 72 24.77 -13.99 20.40
N SER A 73 25.86 -13.40 20.85
CA SER A 73 26.21 -13.39 22.27
C SER A 73 25.40 -12.32 23.00
N ALA A 74 24.46 -12.74 23.84
CA ALA A 74 23.63 -11.86 24.66
C ALA A 74 24.14 -11.84 26.11
N CYS A 75 24.17 -10.65 26.69
CA CYS A 75 24.50 -10.50 28.10
C CYS A 75 23.34 -10.92 29.00
N THR A 76 23.62 -11.80 29.97
CA THR A 76 22.61 -12.22 30.95
C THR A 76 22.25 -11.15 31.97
N TYR A 77 23.16 -10.18 32.22
CA TYR A 77 22.91 -9.09 33.15
C TYR A 77 23.62 -7.81 32.70
N LEU A 78 22.81 -6.82 32.34
CA LEU A 78 23.24 -5.49 31.91
C LEU A 78 23.09 -4.49 33.07
N GLN A 79 24.18 -3.80 33.41
CA GLN A 79 24.18 -2.71 34.38
C GLN A 79 24.90 -1.49 33.78
N ASN A 80 24.18 -0.36 33.66
CA ASN A 80 24.70 0.88 33.08
C ASN A 80 25.34 0.70 31.68
N GLY A 81 24.77 -0.15 30.83
CA GLY A 81 25.29 -0.43 29.49
C GLY A 81 26.52 -1.35 29.44
N ASN A 82 27.03 -1.78 30.60
CA ASN A 82 28.08 -2.76 30.69
C ASN A 82 27.48 -4.13 30.98
N CYS A 83 28.00 -5.15 30.30
CA CYS A 83 27.71 -6.53 30.64
C CYS A 83 28.51 -6.90 31.90
N SER A 84 27.83 -7.25 32.99
CA SER A 84 28.48 -7.74 34.21
C SER A 84 28.08 -9.17 34.56
N GLY A 85 27.21 -9.79 33.76
CA GLY A 85 26.92 -11.23 33.80
C GLY A 85 27.70 -12.03 32.77
N GLU A 86 27.49 -13.35 32.74
CA GLU A 86 28.00 -14.21 31.68
C GLU A 86 27.35 -13.87 30.33
N LEU A 87 28.12 -14.03 29.26
CA LEU A 87 27.57 -14.02 27.90
C LEU A 87 26.96 -15.39 27.60
N ARG A 88 25.78 -15.38 27.00
CA ARG A 88 25.13 -16.58 26.49
C ARG A 88 24.84 -16.43 25.01
N GLU A 89 25.15 -17.48 24.28
CA GLU A 89 24.71 -17.59 22.90
C GLU A 89 23.20 -17.75 22.88
N VAL A 90 22.53 -16.82 22.20
CA VAL A 90 21.12 -16.90 21.90
C VAL A 90 20.96 -17.03 20.40
N ARG A 91 20.08 -17.94 19.99
CA ARG A 91 19.69 -18.04 18.59
C ARG A 91 18.77 -16.86 18.30
N GLN A 92 19.13 -16.10 17.28
CA GLN A 92 18.35 -15.01 16.74
C GLN A 92 17.80 -15.44 15.39
N THR A 93 16.54 -15.15 15.15
CA THR A 93 15.85 -15.36 13.89
C THR A 93 15.35 -14.02 13.38
N THR A 94 15.63 -13.74 12.11
CA THR A 94 15.13 -12.56 11.40
C THR A 94 14.36 -13.02 10.18
N ALA A 95 13.09 -12.66 10.09
CA ALA A 95 12.25 -12.90 8.93
C ALA A 95 11.90 -11.56 8.29
N SER A 96 12.07 -11.45 6.98
CA SER A 96 11.87 -10.18 6.26
C SER A 96 11.15 -10.39 4.94
N PHE A 97 10.13 -9.58 4.71
CA PHE A 97 9.49 -9.36 3.42
C PHE A 97 9.32 -7.86 3.22
N GLU A 98 9.95 -7.33 2.18
CA GLU A 98 9.99 -5.89 1.90
C GLU A 98 9.71 -5.67 0.42
N ALA A 99 8.78 -4.75 0.13
CA ALA A 99 8.50 -4.35 -1.25
C ALA A 99 8.55 -2.84 -1.43
N LYS A 100 8.98 -2.47 -2.63
CA LYS A 100 8.99 -1.09 -3.14
C LYS A 100 7.93 -0.94 -4.21
N PHE A 101 7.09 0.06 -4.04
CA PHE A 101 6.04 0.43 -4.97
C PHE A 101 6.40 1.76 -5.62
N VAL A 102 6.41 1.81 -6.94
CA VAL A 102 6.73 3.03 -7.69
C VAL A 102 5.68 3.23 -8.76
N LEU A 103 4.97 4.35 -8.71
CA LEU A 103 4.15 4.81 -9.83
C LEU A 103 4.99 5.78 -10.66
N ASN A 104 5.22 5.47 -11.92
CA ASN A 104 5.93 6.34 -12.86
C ASN A 104 4.96 6.88 -13.91
N CYS A 105 5.20 8.13 -14.30
CA CYS A 105 4.65 8.73 -15.50
C CYS A 105 5.82 9.16 -16.38
N ASP A 106 5.92 8.59 -17.59
CA ASP A 106 6.99 8.89 -18.56
C ASP A 106 8.39 8.80 -17.92
N SER A 107 8.67 7.71 -17.20
CA SER A 107 9.92 7.46 -16.45
C SER A 107 10.19 8.40 -15.25
N LYS A 108 9.25 9.28 -14.87
CA LYS A 108 9.35 10.07 -13.64
C LYS A 108 8.46 9.49 -12.55
N ALA A 109 9.06 9.20 -11.40
CA ALA A 109 8.31 8.73 -10.24
C ALA A 109 7.33 9.81 -9.76
N LEU A 110 6.04 9.46 -9.73
CA LEU A 110 4.97 10.22 -9.08
C LEU A 110 4.98 9.98 -7.58
N PHE A 111 5.20 8.73 -7.17
CA PHE A 111 5.48 8.38 -5.79
C PHE A 111 6.41 7.17 -5.71
N THR A 112 6.98 7.00 -4.53
CA THR A 112 7.68 5.79 -4.13
C THR A 112 7.27 5.45 -2.70
N ILE A 113 6.79 4.23 -2.49
CA ILE A 113 6.37 3.72 -1.19
C ILE A 113 7.15 2.47 -0.87
N PHE A 114 7.52 2.35 0.40
CA PHE A 114 8.12 1.15 0.97
C PHE A 114 7.16 0.56 2.01
N ARG A 115 6.99 -0.76 1.97
CA ARG A 115 6.28 -1.52 3.00
C ARG A 115 7.07 -2.76 3.33
N HIS A 116 6.93 -3.20 4.57
CA HIS A 116 7.60 -4.38 5.06
C HIS A 116 6.71 -5.12 6.05
N ASP A 117 6.87 -6.44 6.06
CA ASP A 117 6.44 -7.33 7.13
C ASP A 117 7.70 -8.04 7.61
N SER A 118 8.12 -7.75 8.84
CA SER A 118 9.37 -8.24 9.38
C SER A 118 9.21 -8.64 10.83
N GLU A 119 9.86 -9.73 11.19
CA GLU A 119 9.87 -10.30 12.52
C GLU A 119 11.32 -10.48 12.98
N PHE A 120 11.55 -10.12 14.24
CA PHE A 120 12.79 -10.39 14.94
C PHE A 120 12.45 -11.14 16.23
N THR A 121 12.96 -12.35 16.36
CA THR A 121 12.67 -13.22 17.51
C THR A 121 13.88 -14.06 17.86
N ASN A 122 13.95 -14.54 19.10
CA ASN A 122 14.90 -15.55 19.54
C ASN A 122 14.35 -16.98 19.45
N GLU A 123 13.16 -17.13 18.86
CA GLU A 123 12.46 -18.39 18.65
C GLU A 123 12.41 -18.77 17.15
N GLU A 124 11.72 -19.84 16.80
CA GLU A 124 11.37 -20.12 15.40
C GLU A 124 10.26 -19.16 14.94
N THR A 125 10.27 -18.79 13.66
CA THR A 125 9.23 -17.93 13.09
C THR A 125 7.88 -18.65 13.09
N ALA A 126 6.82 -17.94 13.45
CA ALA A 126 5.47 -18.50 13.45
C ALA A 126 4.93 -18.81 12.03
N SER A 127 5.41 -18.07 11.02
CA SER A 127 5.01 -18.21 9.62
C SER A 127 6.07 -17.62 8.69
N ASP A 128 6.28 -18.25 7.54
CA ASP A 128 7.05 -17.69 6.42
C ASP A 128 6.19 -16.86 5.46
N ALA A 129 4.87 -16.90 5.59
CA ALA A 129 3.97 -16.05 4.83
C ALA A 129 4.07 -14.58 5.28
N ALA A 130 4.01 -13.68 4.30
CA ALA A 130 3.95 -12.24 4.49
C ALA A 130 2.75 -11.65 3.77
N ALA A 131 2.19 -10.58 4.34
CA ALA A 131 1.20 -9.73 3.69
C ALA A 131 1.52 -8.26 3.98
N ILE A 132 1.52 -7.44 2.93
CA ILE A 132 1.71 -5.99 3.03
C ILE A 132 0.66 -5.28 2.17
N ASP A 133 0.12 -4.20 2.71
CA ASP A 133 -0.87 -3.38 2.03
C ASP A 133 -0.44 -1.90 1.97
N PHE A 134 -0.89 -1.20 0.94
CA PHE A 134 -0.83 0.25 0.91
C PHE A 134 -2.01 0.86 0.15
N GLU A 135 -2.30 2.10 0.50
CA GLU A 135 -3.16 3.00 -0.26
C GLU A 135 -2.43 4.32 -0.45
N HIS A 136 -2.48 4.87 -1.66
CA HIS A 136 -1.91 6.17 -1.95
C HIS A 136 -2.61 6.86 -3.10
N SER A 137 -2.68 8.18 -3.00
CA SER A 137 -3.31 9.03 -4.00
C SER A 137 -2.34 10.07 -4.54
N VAL A 138 -2.45 10.36 -5.84
CA VAL A 138 -1.72 11.42 -6.52
C VAL A 138 -2.72 12.39 -7.13
N TYR A 139 -2.47 13.69 -6.94
CA TYR A 139 -3.16 14.75 -7.65
C TYR A 139 -2.20 15.39 -8.66
N ARG A 140 -2.59 15.43 -9.94
CA ARG A 140 -1.84 16.12 -10.99
C ARG A 140 -2.76 16.52 -12.13
N ASP A 141 -2.62 17.76 -12.59
CA ASP A 141 -3.43 18.32 -13.69
C ASP A 141 -3.24 17.61 -15.04
N ALA A 142 -2.20 16.78 -15.17
CA ALA A 142 -1.76 16.20 -16.44
C ALA A 142 -1.48 14.68 -16.36
N LEU A 143 -2.18 13.91 -15.51
CA LEU A 143 -2.03 12.44 -15.53
C LEU A 143 -2.44 11.84 -16.89
N SER A 144 -3.43 12.42 -17.56
CA SER A 144 -3.84 12.04 -18.92
C SER A 144 -2.80 12.37 -19.99
N GLN A 145 -1.76 13.15 -19.68
CA GLN A 145 -0.66 13.43 -20.60
C GLN A 145 0.49 12.43 -20.48
N CYS A 146 0.45 11.52 -19.49
CA CYS A 146 1.41 10.42 -19.44
C CYS A 146 1.18 9.52 -20.65
N THR A 147 2.23 9.36 -21.46
CA THR A 147 2.23 8.36 -22.52
C THR A 147 2.29 6.97 -21.88
N ASP A 148 3.13 6.82 -20.86
CA ASP A 148 3.26 5.59 -20.08
C ASP A 148 3.02 5.88 -18.60
N LEU A 149 1.97 5.29 -18.03
CA LEU A 149 1.71 5.27 -16.59
C LEU A 149 1.90 3.84 -16.08
N THR A 150 2.97 3.62 -15.33
CA THR A 150 3.36 2.26 -14.90
C THR A 150 3.44 2.17 -13.39
N LEU A 151 2.83 1.15 -12.80
CA LEU A 151 2.98 0.81 -11.39
C LEU A 151 3.91 -0.40 -11.25
N GLN A 152 5.07 -0.17 -10.65
CA GLN A 152 6.08 -1.19 -10.40
C GLN A 152 6.02 -1.65 -8.95
N VAL A 153 6.15 -2.96 -8.76
CA VAL A 153 6.23 -3.63 -7.46
C VAL A 153 7.49 -4.47 -7.47
N ASN A 154 8.49 -4.08 -6.67
CA ASN A 154 9.79 -4.76 -6.61
C ASN A 154 10.03 -5.36 -5.24
N LEU A 155 10.50 -6.60 -5.20
CA LEU A 155 10.88 -7.28 -3.97
C LEU A 155 12.27 -6.79 -3.56
N LEU A 156 12.40 -6.25 -2.34
CA LEU A 156 13.67 -5.79 -1.77
C LEU A 156 14.28 -6.83 -0.82
N ALA A 157 13.42 -7.48 -0.04
CA ALA A 157 13.75 -8.60 0.84
C ALA A 157 12.59 -9.59 0.84
N GLY A 158 12.89 -10.88 0.93
CA GLY A 158 11.92 -11.94 0.72
C GLY A 158 12.44 -12.97 -0.29
N VAL A 159 11.65 -14.02 -0.51
CA VAL A 159 11.97 -15.08 -1.47
C VAL A 159 11.19 -14.90 -2.77
N SER A 160 9.87 -14.68 -2.67
CA SER A 160 8.97 -14.55 -3.81
C SER A 160 7.74 -13.72 -3.47
N PHE A 161 7.08 -13.21 -4.51
CA PHE A 161 5.68 -12.82 -4.47
C PHE A 161 4.82 -14.05 -4.78
N ASP A 162 3.78 -14.27 -4.00
CA ASP A 162 2.80 -15.34 -4.21
C ASP A 162 1.52 -14.79 -4.82
N ALA A 163 1.08 -13.61 -4.37
CA ALA A 163 -0.07 -12.90 -4.93
C ALA A 163 0.15 -11.39 -4.92
N ILE A 164 -0.40 -10.72 -5.93
CA ILE A 164 -0.60 -9.27 -5.97
C ILE A 164 -2.05 -9.04 -6.36
N SER A 165 -2.74 -8.20 -5.60
CA SER A 165 -4.10 -7.78 -5.92
C SER A 165 -4.29 -6.32 -5.55
N GLY A 166 -5.11 -5.61 -6.32
CA GLY A 166 -5.36 -4.21 -6.03
C GLY A 166 -6.44 -3.61 -6.90
N LYS A 167 -6.59 -2.31 -6.73
CA LYS A 167 -7.48 -1.48 -7.53
C LYS A 167 -6.90 -0.08 -7.64
N PHE A 168 -7.22 0.59 -8.72
CA PHE A 168 -7.03 2.03 -8.83
C PHE A 168 -8.35 2.70 -9.17
N SER A 169 -8.51 3.92 -8.67
CA SER A 169 -9.70 4.75 -8.88
C SER A 169 -9.30 6.11 -9.40
N ILE A 170 -10.01 6.61 -10.40
CA ILE A 170 -9.74 7.89 -11.05
C ILE A 170 -10.92 8.83 -10.83
N THR A 171 -10.66 10.05 -10.33
CA THR A 171 -11.68 11.06 -10.04
C THR A 171 -11.27 12.46 -10.54
N ASP A 172 -12.26 13.29 -10.86
CA ASP A 172 -12.08 14.73 -11.10
C ASP A 172 -12.01 15.54 -9.80
N SER A 173 -12.61 14.98 -8.73
CA SER A 173 -12.63 15.50 -7.37
C SER A 173 -11.27 15.41 -6.71
N SER A 174 -10.81 16.54 -6.12
CA SER A 174 -9.73 16.59 -5.12
C SER A 174 -10.23 16.30 -3.69
N SER A 175 -11.53 16.05 -3.52
CA SER A 175 -12.15 15.69 -2.24
C SER A 175 -12.14 14.16 -2.08
N ASN A 176 -11.46 13.71 -1.03
CA ASN A 176 -11.60 12.37 -0.44
C ASN A 176 -12.96 12.23 0.24
#